data_AF-V5EZA1-F1
#
_entry.id   AF-V5EZA1-F1
#
_cell.length_a   1.000
_cell.length_b   1.000
_cell.length_c   1.000
_cell.angle_alpha   90.00
_cell.angle_beta   90.00
_cell.angle_gamma   90.00
#
_symmetry.space_group_name_H-M   'P 1'
#
loop_
_entity.id
_entity.type
_entity.pdbx_description
1 polymer ?
#
loop_
_entity_poly.entity_id
_entity_poly.type
_entity_poly.pdbx_seq_one_letter_code
_entity_poly.pdbx_strand_id
1 'polypeptide(L)'
;METSYRNSNLVQLAAWGSVVLILIAVLLTAMHRIRTEAESTLVSLIASKALFRANHLRQHWEMHGKPMQTKINDKTVSFNDKGWVKPILDEAQSCEAWQTFILPKSKQEYSPISVELFQEGNVYSCAYTFSNQEVLVIKMVGGSLSIQKES
;
A
#
# COMPACT_ATOMS: atom_id res chain seq x y z
N MET A 1 -53.58 41.43 8.52
CA MET A 1 -52.69 41.54 7.34
C MET A 1 -51.31 41.03 7.75
N GLU A 2 -51.20 39.81 8.28
CA GLU A 2 -49.96 39.28 8.91
C GLU A 2 -49.59 37.87 8.43
N THR A 3 -50.51 37.18 7.75
CA THR A 3 -50.28 35.83 7.25
C THR A 3 -49.43 35.79 5.97
N SER A 4 -49.35 36.90 5.22
CA SER A 4 -48.58 36.98 3.96
C SER A 4 -47.07 37.18 4.17
N TYR A 5 -46.63 37.81 5.27
CA TYR A 5 -45.22 38.14 5.52
C TYR A 5 -44.44 36.96 6.14
N ARG A 6 -45.13 36.05 6.83
CA ARG A 6 -44.52 34.84 7.41
C ARG A 6 -44.19 33.79 6.34
N ASN A 7 -44.97 33.75 5.25
CA ASN A 7 -44.80 32.75 4.19
C ASN A 7 -43.63 33.08 3.26
N SER A 8 -43.33 34.36 3.01
CA SER A 8 -42.17 34.76 2.19
C SER A 8 -40.82 34.45 2.86
N ASN A 9 -40.72 34.62 4.17
CA ASN A 9 -39.52 34.26 4.94
C ASN A 9 -39.29 32.74 4.95
N LEU A 10 -40.35 31.94 5.07
CA LEU A 10 -40.26 30.47 4.99
C LEU A 10 -39.84 30.00 3.60
N VAL A 11 -40.35 30.63 2.53
CA VAL A 11 -39.96 30.31 1.14
C VAL A 11 -38.51 30.73 0.87
N GLN A 12 -38.05 31.88 1.37
CA GLN A 12 -36.65 32.29 1.27
C GLN A 12 -35.72 31.36 2.04
N LEU A 13 -36.08 30.97 3.27
CA LEU A 13 -35.30 30.01 4.06
C LEU A 13 -35.24 28.63 3.39
N ALA A 14 -36.35 28.17 2.79
CA ALA A 14 -36.39 26.92 2.02
C ALA A 14 -35.53 26.98 0.75
N ALA A 15 -35.55 28.12 0.04
CA ALA A 15 -34.71 28.34 -1.14
C ALA A 15 -33.21 28.35 -0.79
N TRP A 16 -32.82 29.05 0.28
CA TRP A 16 -31.45 29.05 0.78
C TRP A 16 -31.01 27.67 1.28
N GLY A 17 -31.88 26.96 1.99
CA GLY A 17 -31.62 25.58 2.42
C GLY A 17 -31.40 24.62 1.26
N SER A 18 -32.19 24.76 0.18
CA SER A 18 -32.03 23.95 -1.03
C SER A 18 -30.67 24.18 -1.71
N VAL A 19 -30.24 25.44 -1.82
CA VAL A 19 -28.93 25.77 -2.41
C VAL A 19 -27.79 25.18 -1.57
N VAL A 20 -27.86 25.27 -0.24
CA VAL A 20 -26.86 24.69 0.66
C VAL A 20 -26.84 23.16 0.53
N LEU A 21 -28.01 22.51 0.45
CA LEU A 21 -28.08 21.07 0.26
C LEU A 21 -27.50 20.61 -1.09
N ILE A 22 -27.74 21.36 -2.17
CA ILE A 22 -27.14 21.08 -3.47
C ILE A 22 -25.62 21.22 -3.40
N LEU A 23 -25.10 22.27 -2.74
CA LEU A 23 -23.66 22.44 -2.55
C LEU A 23 -23.05 21.30 -1.73
N ILE A 24 -23.72 20.84 -0.67
CA ILE A 24 -23.28 19.69 0.12
C ILE A 24 -23.30 18.42 -0.75
N ALA A 25 -24.34 18.18 -1.54
CA ALA A 25 -24.44 17.02 -2.42
C ALA A 25 -23.32 17.00 -3.49
N VAL A 26 -23.03 18.16 -4.09
CA VAL A 26 -21.92 18.33 -5.03
C VAL A 26 -20.57 18.07 -4.35
N LEU A 27 -20.38 18.56 -3.13
CA LEU A 27 -19.15 18.32 -2.36
C LEU A 27 -18.99 16.84 -1.99
N LEU A 28 -20.07 16.18 -1.55
CA LEU A 28 -20.06 14.76 -1.20
C LEU A 28 -19.75 13.88 -2.43
N THR A 29 -20.33 14.20 -3.59
CA THR A 29 -20.05 13.47 -4.84
C THR A 29 -18.62 13.68 -5.34
N ALA A 30 -18.09 14.90 -5.24
CA ALA A 30 -16.69 15.18 -5.54
C ALA A 30 -15.74 14.41 -4.60
N MET A 31 -16.04 14.39 -3.30
CA MET A 31 -15.26 13.62 -2.31
C MET A 31 -15.33 12.11 -2.55
N HIS A 32 -16.47 11.58 -2.99
CA HIS A 32 -16.60 10.15 -3.29
C HIS A 32 -15.73 9.75 -4.49
N ARG A 33 -15.68 10.57 -5.56
CA ARG A 33 -14.80 10.33 -6.71
C ARG A 33 -13.31 10.36 -6.33
N ILE A 34 -12.91 11.29 -5.46
CA ILE A 34 -11.53 11.35 -4.96
C ILE A 34 -11.18 10.10 -4.15
N ARG A 35 -12.10 9.57 -3.34
CA ARG A 35 -11.87 8.33 -2.58
C ARG A 35 -11.66 7.11 -3.48
N THR A 36 -12.43 6.97 -4.56
CA THR A 36 -12.27 5.84 -5.49
C THR A 36 -10.94 5.87 -6.23
N GLU A 37 -10.43 7.06 -6.56
CA GLU A 37 -9.08 7.20 -7.14
C GLU A 37 -7.98 6.96 -6.09
N ALA A 38 -8.21 7.38 -4.85
CA ALA A 38 -7.28 7.15 -3.74
C ALA A 38 -7.13 5.66 -3.38
N GLU A 39 -8.19 4.84 -3.52
CA GLU A 39 -8.10 3.39 -3.29
C GLU A 39 -7.16 2.69 -4.31
N SER A 40 -7.20 3.08 -5.59
CA SER A 40 -6.25 2.60 -6.61
C SER A 40 -4.80 3.10 -6.41
N THR A 41 -4.64 4.13 -5.57
CA THR A 41 -3.35 4.71 -5.20
C THR A 41 -2.71 3.97 -4.03
N LEU A 42 -3.49 3.20 -3.26
CA LEU A 42 -3.02 2.51 -2.06
C LEU A 42 -1.91 1.51 -2.39
N VAL A 43 -2.14 0.56 -3.30
CA VAL A 43 -1.12 -0.45 -3.65
C VAL A 43 0.07 0.17 -4.37
N SER A 44 -0.15 1.22 -5.18
CA SER A 44 0.96 1.99 -5.78
C SER A 44 1.85 2.63 -4.72
N LEU A 45 1.25 3.22 -3.67
CA LEU A 45 1.98 3.77 -2.54
C LEU A 45 2.70 2.68 -1.74
N ILE A 46 2.07 1.52 -1.53
CA ILE A 46 2.71 0.36 -0.91
C ILE A 46 3.92 -0.08 -1.73
N ALA A 47 3.79 -0.21 -3.04
CA ALA A 47 4.87 -0.60 -3.95
C ALA A 47 6.05 0.38 -3.88
N SER A 48 5.76 1.69 -3.93
CA SER A 48 6.77 2.75 -3.82
C SER A 48 7.50 2.71 -2.48
N LYS A 49 6.76 2.58 -1.36
CA LYS A 49 7.34 2.43 -0.03
C LYS A 49 8.16 1.14 0.12
N ALA A 50 7.68 0.05 -0.47
CA ALA A 50 8.36 -1.23 -0.49
C ALA A 50 9.70 -1.13 -1.24
N LEU A 51 9.70 -0.50 -2.42
CA LEU A 51 10.91 -0.23 -3.19
C LEU A 51 11.89 0.66 -2.42
N PHE A 52 11.40 1.73 -1.79
CA PHE A 52 12.22 2.59 -0.95
C PHE A 52 12.88 1.82 0.20
N ARG A 53 12.12 0.97 0.91
CA ARG A 53 12.65 0.11 1.98
C ARG A 53 13.68 -0.90 1.48
N ALA A 54 13.40 -1.57 0.36
CA ALA A 54 14.33 -2.50 -0.25
C ALA A 54 15.66 -1.81 -0.62
N ASN A 55 15.59 -0.62 -1.20
CA ASN A 55 16.78 0.18 -1.52
C ASN A 55 17.52 0.63 -0.26
N HIS A 56 16.81 1.05 0.78
CA HIS A 56 17.43 1.42 2.06
C HIS A 56 18.18 0.23 2.69
N LEU A 57 17.59 -0.97 2.66
CA LEU A 57 18.25 -2.19 3.13
C LEU A 57 19.49 -2.53 2.32
N ARG A 58 19.43 -2.36 0.99
CA ARG A 58 20.60 -2.53 0.12
C ARG A 58 21.69 -1.51 0.42
N GLN A 59 21.34 -0.24 0.64
CA GLN A 59 22.30 0.79 1.07
C GLN A 59 22.93 0.43 2.42
N HIS A 60 22.13 -0.03 3.38
CA HIS A 60 22.63 -0.50 4.66
C HIS A 60 23.62 -1.66 4.49
N TRP A 61 23.29 -2.64 3.65
CA TRP A 61 24.18 -3.76 3.31
C TRP A 61 25.53 -3.30 2.72
N GLU A 62 25.51 -2.34 1.78
CA GLU A 62 26.73 -1.75 1.20
C GLU A 62 27.59 -1.06 2.29
N MET A 63 26.97 -0.28 3.17
CA MET A 63 27.68 0.46 4.22
C MET A 63 28.29 -0.44 5.31
N HIS A 64 27.77 -1.65 5.50
CA HIS A 64 28.21 -2.57 6.57
C HIS A 64 29.14 -3.68 6.08
N GLY A 65 29.79 -3.48 4.92
CA GLY A 65 30.76 -4.44 4.40
C GLY A 65 30.15 -5.70 3.81
N LYS A 66 28.92 -5.62 3.29
CA LYS A 66 28.25 -6.68 2.54
C LYS A 66 28.04 -7.99 3.32
N PRO A 67 27.45 -7.93 4.52
CA PRO A 67 27.23 -9.13 5.32
C PRO A 67 26.26 -10.09 4.61
N MET A 68 26.50 -11.40 4.70
CA MET A 68 25.54 -12.40 4.22
C MET A 68 24.26 -12.40 5.06
N GLN A 69 24.38 -12.11 6.36
CA GLN A 69 23.27 -12.02 7.30
C GLN A 69 23.48 -10.85 8.26
N THR A 70 22.40 -10.15 8.60
CA THR A 70 22.41 -9.15 9.67
C THR A 70 21.15 -9.25 10.51
N LYS A 71 21.18 -8.72 11.73
CA LYS A 71 19.99 -8.65 12.59
C LYS A 71 19.33 -7.28 12.42
N ILE A 72 18.07 -7.28 12.00
CA ILE A 72 17.25 -6.07 11.88
C ILE A 72 15.95 -6.30 12.64
N ASN A 73 15.66 -5.48 13.65
CA ASN A 73 14.49 -5.63 14.53
C ASN A 73 14.39 -7.04 15.14
N ASP A 74 15.50 -7.55 15.69
CA ASP A 74 15.61 -8.87 16.33
C ASP A 74 15.34 -10.08 15.42
N LYS A 75 15.15 -9.86 14.12
CA LYS A 75 15.02 -10.91 13.11
C LYS A 75 16.27 -10.98 12.24
N THR A 76 16.66 -12.20 11.88
CA THR A 76 17.80 -12.43 10.98
C THR A 76 17.37 -12.16 9.54
N VAL A 77 18.03 -11.22 8.89
CA VAL A 77 17.86 -10.89 7.47
C VAL A 77 19.01 -11.51 6.69
N SER A 78 18.69 -12.34 5.70
CA SER A 78 19.67 -12.88 4.76
C SER A 78 19.67 -12.06 3.47
N PHE A 79 20.86 -11.70 2.99
CA PHE A 79 21.05 -11.02 1.70
C PHE A 79 21.56 -11.98 0.63
N ASN A 80 21.34 -11.63 -0.63
CA ASN A 80 22.04 -12.23 -1.75
C ASN A 80 23.32 -11.46 -2.09
N ASP A 81 24.10 -11.97 -3.04
CA ASP A 81 25.38 -11.38 -3.46
C ASP A 81 25.25 -9.97 -4.08
N LYS A 82 24.02 -9.54 -4.37
CA LYS A 82 23.67 -8.21 -4.90
C LYS A 82 23.11 -7.26 -3.83
N GLY A 83 23.06 -7.69 -2.57
CA GLY A 83 22.58 -6.90 -1.43
C GLY A 83 21.06 -6.83 -1.29
N TRP A 84 20.31 -7.70 -1.97
CA TRP A 84 18.86 -7.79 -1.81
C TRP A 84 18.49 -8.82 -0.75
N VAL A 85 17.46 -8.51 0.03
CA VAL A 85 16.91 -9.42 1.04
C VAL A 85 16.32 -10.65 0.35
N LYS A 86 16.77 -11.83 0.77
CA LYS A 86 16.22 -13.12 0.32
C LYS A 86 14.88 -13.39 1.01
N PRO A 87 13.93 -14.11 0.37
CA PRO A 87 12.67 -14.48 0.99
C PRO A 87 12.87 -15.68 1.92
N ILE A 88 13.75 -15.56 2.92
CA ILE A 88 14.06 -16.62 3.88
C ILE A 88 13.78 -16.09 5.29
N LEU A 89 12.95 -16.83 6.04
CA LEU A 89 12.65 -16.58 7.44
C LEU A 89 12.72 -17.93 8.16
N ASP A 90 13.44 -17.98 9.29
CA ASP A 90 13.61 -19.20 10.10
C ASP A 90 14.01 -20.44 9.26
N GLU A 91 14.99 -20.24 8.37
CA GLU A 91 15.54 -21.26 7.45
C GLU A 91 14.57 -21.77 6.36
N ALA A 92 13.30 -21.36 6.40
CA ALA A 92 12.31 -21.65 5.38
C ALA A 92 12.17 -20.50 4.38
N GLN A 93 11.85 -20.84 3.13
CA GLN A 93 11.47 -19.82 2.16
C GLN A 93 10.07 -19.33 2.46
N SER A 94 9.92 -18.03 2.69
CA SER A 94 8.66 -17.45 3.12
C SER A 94 8.50 -16.02 2.62
N CYS A 95 7.32 -15.75 2.05
CA CYS A 95 6.90 -14.38 1.72
C CYS A 95 6.76 -13.49 2.96
N GLU A 96 6.70 -14.09 4.16
CA GLU A 96 6.70 -13.35 5.42
C GLU A 96 8.00 -12.57 5.63
N ALA A 97 9.14 -13.05 5.09
CA ALA A 97 10.40 -12.31 5.13
C ALA A 97 10.25 -10.96 4.43
N TRP A 98 9.79 -10.95 3.18
CA TRP A 98 9.56 -9.71 2.43
C TRP A 98 8.41 -8.88 3.01
N GLN A 99 7.40 -9.51 3.58
CA GLN A 99 6.34 -8.80 4.30
C GLN A 99 6.88 -8.04 5.52
N THR A 100 7.82 -8.65 6.25
CA THR A 100 8.40 -8.05 7.44
C THR A 100 9.38 -6.93 7.11
N PHE A 101 10.27 -7.15 6.14
CA PHE A 101 11.40 -6.26 5.88
C PHE A 101 11.16 -5.26 4.76
N ILE A 102 10.45 -5.66 3.70
CA ILE A 102 10.27 -4.85 2.49
C ILE A 102 8.94 -4.09 2.56
N LEU A 103 7.83 -4.76 2.84
CA LEU A 103 6.53 -4.10 2.92
C LEU A 103 6.47 -3.07 4.09
N PRO A 104 5.76 -1.95 3.93
CA PRO A 104 5.58 -0.95 4.98
C PRO A 104 4.89 -1.54 6.22
N LYS A 105 5.35 -1.15 7.43
CA LYS A 105 4.74 -1.62 8.69
C LYS A 105 3.30 -1.09 8.80
N SER A 106 2.39 -1.96 9.25
CA SER A 106 0.95 -1.90 9.09
C SER A 106 0.26 -0.69 9.73
N LYS A 107 -0.41 0.11 8.90
CA LYS A 107 -1.83 0.41 9.15
C LYS A 107 -2.63 -0.79 8.65
N GLN A 108 -3.80 -1.05 9.22
CA GLN A 108 -4.66 -2.20 8.86
C GLN A 108 -4.97 -2.26 7.35
N GLU A 109 -5.00 -1.11 6.68
CA GLU A 109 -5.14 -0.95 5.22
C GLU A 109 -3.97 -1.51 4.39
N TYR A 110 -2.78 -1.69 4.96
CA TYR A 110 -1.58 -2.15 4.25
C TYR A 110 -1.30 -3.64 4.40
N SER A 111 -2.18 -4.38 5.08
CA SER A 111 -2.05 -5.83 5.25
C SER A 111 -2.68 -6.56 4.07
N PRO A 112 -1.96 -7.47 3.40
CA PRO A 112 -2.53 -8.29 2.35
C PRO A 112 -3.58 -9.26 2.93
N ILE A 113 -4.62 -9.53 2.16
CA ILE A 113 -5.67 -10.51 2.47
C ILE A 113 -5.28 -11.93 2.07
N SER A 114 -4.43 -12.07 1.05
CA SER A 114 -3.83 -13.33 0.64
C SER A 114 -2.38 -13.13 0.23
N VAL A 115 -1.59 -14.18 0.43
CA VAL A 115 -0.17 -14.21 0.08
C VAL A 115 0.10 -15.53 -0.62
N GLU A 116 0.64 -15.48 -1.83
CA GLU A 116 1.00 -16.65 -2.62
C GLU A 116 2.50 -16.66 -2.88
N LEU A 117 3.14 -17.78 -2.54
CA LEU A 117 4.56 -18.02 -2.83
C LEU A 117 4.66 -18.84 -4.11
N PHE A 118 5.37 -18.31 -5.09
CA PHE A 118 5.79 -19.02 -6.29
C PHE A 118 7.31 -19.17 -6.28
N GLN A 119 7.76 -20.42 -6.39
CA GLN A 119 9.18 -20.76 -6.41
C GLN A 119 9.46 -21.70 -7.58
N GLU A 120 10.31 -21.27 -8.51
CA GLU A 120 10.75 -22.11 -9.63
C GLU A 120 12.27 -21.94 -9.82
N GLY A 121 13.04 -22.96 -9.41
CA GLY A 121 14.50 -22.93 -9.43
C GLY A 121 15.07 -21.74 -8.64
N ASN A 122 15.72 -20.80 -9.33
CA ASN A 122 16.31 -19.58 -8.76
C ASN A 122 15.39 -18.35 -8.87
N VAL A 123 14.12 -18.56 -9.20
CA VAL A 123 13.08 -17.53 -9.25
C VAL A 123 12.21 -17.66 -8.01
N TYR A 124 12.12 -16.57 -7.26
CA TYR A 124 11.22 -16.44 -6.11
C TYR A 124 10.25 -15.32 -6.39
N SER A 125 8.96 -15.54 -6.22
CA SER A 125 7.92 -14.53 -6.39
C SER A 125 6.90 -14.65 -5.28
N CYS A 126 6.49 -13.50 -4.74
CA CYS A 126 5.45 -13.38 -3.73
C CYS A 126 4.38 -12.43 -4.26
N ALA A 127 3.18 -12.95 -4.44
CA ALA A 127 2.00 -12.16 -4.78
C ALA A 127 1.23 -11.83 -3.51
N TYR A 128 1.02 -10.54 -3.27
CA TYR A 128 0.29 -10.02 -2.13
C TYR A 128 -1.00 -9.38 -2.64
N THR A 129 -2.15 -9.99 -2.37
CA THR A 129 -3.46 -9.46 -2.76
C THR A 129 -4.00 -8.57 -1.65
N PHE A 130 -4.52 -7.40 -1.99
CA PHE A 130 -5.11 -6.46 -1.04
C PHE A 130 -6.65 -6.47 -1.11
N SER A 131 -7.29 -5.79 -0.15
CA SER A 131 -8.77 -5.75 -0.03
C SER A 131 -9.46 -5.16 -1.27
N ASN A 132 -8.78 -4.31 -2.02
CA ASN A 132 -9.26 -3.71 -3.27
C ASN A 132 -9.01 -4.61 -4.50
N GLN A 133 -8.66 -5.89 -4.31
CA GLN A 133 -8.33 -6.88 -5.35
C GLN A 133 -7.07 -6.56 -6.18
N GLU A 134 -6.38 -5.46 -5.90
CA GLU A 134 -5.08 -5.18 -6.53
C GLU A 134 -4.01 -6.12 -5.95
N VAL A 135 -3.05 -6.52 -6.80
CA VAL A 135 -1.99 -7.45 -6.44
C VAL A 135 -0.63 -6.73 -6.50
N LEU A 136 0.19 -6.92 -5.48
CA LEU A 136 1.59 -6.54 -5.49
C LEU A 136 2.45 -7.77 -5.66
N VAL A 137 3.25 -7.82 -6.72
CA VAL A 137 4.20 -8.90 -6.96
C VAL A 137 5.61 -8.43 -6.62
N ILE A 138 6.22 -9.09 -5.66
CA ILE A 138 7.66 -8.97 -5.38
C ILE A 138 8.33 -10.21 -5.94
N LYS A 139 9.25 -10.04 -6.90
CA LYS A 139 9.98 -11.15 -7.50
C LYS A 139 11.48 -10.94 -7.48
N MET A 140 12.21 -12.01 -7.25
CA MET A 140 13.65 -12.10 -7.33
C MET A 140 14.04 -13.08 -8.44
N VAL A 141 14.70 -12.56 -9.48
CA VAL A 141 15.15 -13.33 -10.65
C VAL A 141 16.65 -13.12 -10.83
N GLY A 142 17.43 -14.19 -10.78
CA GLY A 142 18.90 -14.10 -10.95
C GLY A 142 19.56 -13.15 -9.95
N GLY A 143 19.01 -13.06 -8.73
CA GLY A 143 19.45 -12.17 -7.68
C GLY A 143 19.03 -10.70 -7.82
N SER A 144 18.31 -10.31 -8.87
CA SER A 144 17.74 -8.95 -8.98
C SER A 144 16.33 -8.91 -8.41
N LEU A 145 16.04 -7.96 -7.53
CA LEU A 145 14.70 -7.74 -6.96
C LEU A 145 13.89 -6.80 -7.85
N SER A 146 12.62 -7.13 -8.08
CA SER A 146 11.65 -6.24 -8.73
C SER A 146 10.32 -6.28 -7.98
N ILE A 147 9.67 -5.12 -7.91
CA ILE A 147 8.42 -4.90 -7.19
C ILE A 147 7.48 -4.22 -8.18
N GLN A 148 6.37 -4.86 -8.51
CA GLN A 148 5.42 -4.38 -9.52
C GLN A 148 4.00 -4.57 -9.00
N LYS A 149 3.13 -3.60 -9.28
CA LYS A 149 1.68 -3.74 -9.12
C LYS A 149 1.15 -4.47 -10.34
N GLU A 150 0.39 -5.54 -10.13
CA GLU A 150 -0.45 -6.18 -11.14
C GLU A 150 -1.90 -5.72 -10.91
N SER A 151 -2.56 -5.33 -11.99
CA SER A 151 -3.93 -4.79 -12.01
C SER A 151 -4.85 -5.72 -12.77
#